data_AF-A0A5J4PLY0-F1
#
_entry.id   AF-A0A5J4PLY0-F1
#
_cell.length_a   1.000
_cell.length_b   1.000
_cell.length_c   1.000
_cell.angle_alpha   90.00
_cell.angle_beta   90.00
_cell.angle_gamma   90.00
#
_symmetry.space_group_name_H-M   'P 1'
#
loop_
_entity.id
_entity.type
_entity.pdbx_description
1 polymer ?
#
loop_
_entity_poly.entity_id
_entity_poly.type
_entity_poly.pdbx_seq_one_letter_code
_entity_poly.pdbx_strand_id
1 'polypeptide(L)'
;MFKYSKDGVSVLTVQDTRREKQSGLYPIKIQVVYNRVQHYYNTGKELGIEEWNVLTDTKSKRLITIHSDIKNSFEKVEDAARALVEEGGFSFDVLNMRLGKCLGDTLNSAFKAKIDSLVESGAIGNSITYSCSYKHLEKYAGTKIAFDSITVDWLKKYEKAMLEEDKSYTTISMYIRSIRALFNEAKSAGIIKEAQYPFGKGKYEIPIGKGRKMALSLQQIKQIITYTDGVEATEHYRDLWFFSYLCNGININDMLKLKYSNIDGDEIHFYRSKTLHTSKEKKEIEALLTLEMKQIIERWGNPDKSPDNYVFPFLTGYETPI
;
A
#
# COMPACT_ATOMS: atom_id res chain seq x y z
N MET A 1 31.45 -24.77 -0.22
CA MET A 1 30.51 -23.66 0.06
C MET A 1 29.66 -23.36 -1.17
N PHE A 2 28.43 -22.85 -0.98
CA PHE A 2 27.45 -22.64 -2.05
C PHE A 2 27.60 -21.26 -2.72
N LYS A 3 27.45 -21.22 -4.04
CA LYS A 3 27.56 -20.02 -4.88
C LYS A 3 26.68 -20.14 -6.12
N TYR A 4 26.03 -19.05 -6.48
CA TYR A 4 25.23 -18.86 -7.69
C TYR A 4 25.55 -17.48 -8.29
N SER A 5 25.57 -17.36 -9.63
CA SER A 5 25.75 -16.07 -10.31
C SER A 5 25.08 -16.08 -11.68
N LYS A 6 24.27 -15.06 -11.97
CA LYS A 6 23.59 -14.86 -13.26
C LYS A 6 23.21 -13.39 -13.43
N ASP A 7 23.38 -12.85 -14.63
CA ASP A 7 22.94 -11.49 -15.03
C ASP A 7 23.27 -10.38 -14.02
N GLY A 8 24.50 -10.39 -13.49
CA GLY A 8 25.00 -9.37 -12.55
C GLY A 8 24.56 -9.57 -11.09
N VAL A 9 23.73 -10.57 -10.79
CA VAL A 9 23.36 -10.99 -9.43
C VAL A 9 24.22 -12.17 -9.00
N SER A 10 24.81 -12.09 -7.81
CA SER A 10 25.56 -13.20 -7.21
C SER A 10 25.03 -13.53 -5.82
N VAL A 11 24.80 -14.80 -5.54
CA VAL A 11 24.36 -15.31 -4.23
C VAL A 11 25.44 -16.26 -3.72
N LEU A 12 25.94 -16.08 -2.51
CA LEU A 12 26.95 -16.95 -1.93
C LEU A 12 26.80 -17.10 -0.42
N THR A 13 27.35 -18.18 0.11
CA THR A 13 27.42 -18.42 1.55
C THR A 13 28.74 -17.90 2.11
N VAL A 14 28.66 -17.13 3.20
CA VAL A 14 29.82 -16.49 3.84
C VAL A 14 29.74 -16.62 5.36
N GLN A 15 30.89 -16.79 6.01
CA GLN A 15 31.03 -16.61 7.45
C GLN A 15 31.33 -15.14 7.72
N ASP A 16 30.49 -14.47 8.51
CA ASP A 16 30.68 -13.05 8.81
C ASP A 16 31.61 -12.87 10.00
N THR A 17 32.92 -12.85 9.73
CA THR A 17 33.98 -12.73 10.74
C THR A 17 34.08 -11.35 11.38
N ARG A 18 33.35 -10.35 10.88
CA ARG A 18 33.32 -8.99 11.44
C ARG A 18 32.50 -8.90 12.73
N ARG A 19 31.64 -9.90 13.00
CA ARG A 19 30.69 -9.87 14.12
C ARG A 19 30.70 -11.18 14.89
N GLU A 20 31.61 -11.27 15.84
CA GLU A 20 31.63 -12.33 16.84
C GLU A 20 30.38 -12.26 17.74
N LYS A 21 29.80 -13.42 18.05
CA LYS A 21 28.65 -13.54 18.95
C LYS A 21 29.12 -13.76 20.39
N GLN A 22 28.20 -13.59 21.35
CA GLN A 22 28.49 -13.88 22.77
C GLN A 22 28.94 -15.33 23.00
N SER A 23 28.61 -16.25 22.08
CA SER A 23 29.07 -17.64 22.07
C SER A 23 30.52 -17.84 21.61
N GLY A 24 31.22 -16.79 21.16
CA GLY A 24 32.56 -16.88 20.55
C GLY A 24 32.56 -17.45 19.12
N LEU A 25 31.38 -17.63 18.52
CA LEU A 25 31.20 -18.16 17.16
C LEU A 25 30.82 -17.06 16.18
N TYR A 26 31.01 -17.32 14.89
CA TYR A 26 30.69 -16.38 13.82
C TYR A 26 29.42 -16.80 13.07
N PRO A 27 28.51 -15.86 12.77
CA PRO A 27 27.27 -16.19 12.08
C PRO A 27 27.51 -16.48 10.60
N ILE A 28 26.81 -17.49 10.09
CA ILE A 28 26.80 -17.81 8.67
C ILE A 28 25.68 -17.03 7.98
N LYS A 29 26.01 -16.36 6.88
CA LYS A 29 25.11 -15.53 6.08
C LYS A 29 25.04 -16.03 4.64
N ILE A 30 23.93 -15.69 3.99
CA ILE A 30 23.84 -15.71 2.53
C ILE A 30 24.00 -14.27 2.07
N GLN A 31 25.06 -14.00 1.33
CA GLN A 31 25.34 -12.70 0.74
C GLN A 31 24.74 -12.67 -0.67
N VAL A 32 24.01 -11.61 -0.98
CA VAL A 32 23.50 -11.30 -2.32
C VAL A 32 24.17 -10.01 -2.80
N VAL A 33 24.79 -10.05 -3.97
CA VAL A 33 25.51 -8.94 -4.57
C VAL A 33 24.84 -8.58 -5.89
N TYR A 34 24.50 -7.30 -6.05
CA TYR A 34 23.93 -6.74 -7.27
C TYR A 34 24.33 -5.26 -7.37
N ASN A 35 24.73 -4.80 -8.56
CA ASN A 35 25.19 -3.42 -8.79
C ASN A 35 26.24 -2.93 -7.78
N ARG A 36 27.22 -3.79 -7.44
CA ARG A 36 28.29 -3.53 -6.45
C ARG A 36 27.80 -3.30 -5.01
N VAL A 37 26.51 -3.48 -4.74
CA VAL A 37 25.92 -3.40 -3.40
C VAL A 37 25.72 -4.83 -2.86
N GLN A 38 25.95 -5.01 -1.57
CA GLN A 38 25.92 -6.31 -0.90
C GLN A 38 24.86 -6.33 0.21
N HIS A 39 23.95 -7.30 0.17
CA HIS A 39 22.97 -7.55 1.24
C HIS A 39 23.22 -8.92 1.87
N TYR A 40 22.95 -9.04 3.17
CA TYR A 40 23.19 -10.26 3.93
C TYR A 40 21.88 -10.82 4.51
N TYR A 41 21.67 -12.12 4.35
CA TYR A 41 20.50 -12.87 4.79
C TYR A 41 20.93 -13.91 5.83
N ASN A 42 20.15 -14.02 6.92
CA ASN A 42 20.50 -14.88 8.05
C ASN A 42 20.19 -16.34 7.74
N THR A 43 21.13 -17.24 8.06
CA THR A 43 20.88 -18.69 8.05
C THR A 43 20.43 -19.21 9.42
N GLY A 44 20.60 -18.41 10.49
CA GLY A 44 20.39 -18.83 11.88
C GLY A 44 21.48 -19.76 12.43
N LYS A 45 22.54 -20.04 11.66
CA LYS A 45 23.67 -20.89 12.07
C LYS A 45 24.90 -20.06 12.40
N GLU A 46 25.71 -20.59 13.30
CA GLU A 46 27.01 -20.04 13.69
C GLU A 46 28.03 -21.16 13.81
N LEU A 47 29.27 -20.86 13.40
CA LEU A 47 30.38 -21.81 13.38
C LEU A 47 31.69 -21.08 13.73
N GLY A 48 32.63 -21.83 14.30
CA GLY A 48 34.02 -21.37 14.43
C GLY A 48 34.72 -21.33 13.07
N ILE A 49 35.87 -20.66 12.99
CA ILE A 49 36.66 -20.52 11.75
C ILE A 49 37.10 -21.90 11.24
N GLU A 50 37.65 -22.74 12.13
CA GLU A 50 38.10 -24.09 11.77
C GLU A 50 36.94 -24.98 11.29
N GLU A 51 35.80 -24.91 11.98
CA GLU A 51 34.61 -25.71 11.62
C GLU A 51 34.02 -25.30 10.27
N TRP A 52 34.09 -24.02 9.93
CA TRP A 52 33.68 -23.50 8.63
C TRP A 52 34.60 -23.98 7.50
N ASN A 53 35.92 -23.97 7.73
CA ASN A 53 36.91 -24.40 6.73
C ASN A 53 36.77 -25.88 6.36
N VAL A 54 36.31 -26.73 7.29
CA VAL A 54 36.14 -28.18 7.07
C VAL A 54 34.69 -28.59 6.81
N LEU A 55 33.75 -27.64 6.70
CA LEU A 55 32.32 -27.91 6.69
C LEU A 55 31.87 -28.84 5.54
N THR A 56 32.54 -28.79 4.40
CA THR A 56 32.24 -29.61 3.21
C THR A 56 32.74 -31.05 3.30
N ASP A 57 33.82 -31.29 4.03
CA ASP A 57 34.58 -32.56 4.00
C ASP A 57 34.52 -33.29 5.35
N THR A 58 33.74 -32.76 6.28
CA THR A 58 33.60 -33.29 7.63
C THR A 58 32.80 -34.60 7.68
N LYS A 59 33.20 -35.50 8.57
CA LYS A 59 32.44 -36.72 8.92
C LYS A 59 31.56 -36.52 10.17
N SER A 60 31.59 -35.34 10.77
CA SER A 60 30.81 -35.02 11.96
C SER A 60 29.33 -34.89 11.60
N LYS A 61 28.48 -35.75 12.20
CA LYS A 61 27.03 -35.71 12.00
C LYS A 61 26.43 -34.31 12.28
N ARG A 62 26.92 -33.62 13.31
CA ARG A 62 26.47 -32.26 13.66
C ARG A 62 26.74 -31.26 12.52
N LEU A 63 27.96 -31.27 11.98
CA LEU A 63 28.36 -30.33 10.93
C LEU A 63 27.69 -30.68 9.59
N ILE A 64 27.45 -31.96 9.30
CA ILE A 64 26.66 -32.39 8.14
C ILE A 64 25.24 -31.81 8.20
N THR A 65 24.57 -31.90 9.36
CA THR A 65 23.24 -31.31 9.55
C THR A 65 23.27 -29.79 9.38
N ILE A 66 24.25 -29.10 9.97
CA ILE A 66 24.42 -27.65 9.83
C ILE A 66 24.66 -27.26 8.36
N HIS A 67 25.49 -28.01 7.64
CA HIS A 67 25.74 -27.81 6.21
C HIS A 67 24.45 -27.96 5.38
N SER A 68 23.62 -28.96 5.69
CA SER A 68 22.31 -29.14 5.05
C SER A 68 21.34 -27.98 5.35
N ASP A 69 21.32 -27.47 6.58
CA ASP A 69 20.47 -26.33 6.94
C ASP A 69 20.92 -25.03 6.25
N ILE A 70 22.24 -24.83 6.12
CA ILE A 70 22.81 -23.71 5.37
C ILE A 70 22.44 -23.84 3.89
N LYS A 71 22.51 -25.05 3.32
CA LYS A 71 22.10 -25.35 1.94
C LYS A 71 20.63 -24.99 1.71
N ASN A 72 19.73 -25.48 2.56
CA ASN A 72 18.30 -25.18 2.47
C ASN A 72 18.02 -23.67 2.54
N SER A 73 18.77 -22.94 3.36
CA SER A 73 18.64 -21.47 3.44
C SER A 73 19.14 -20.81 2.16
N PHE A 74 20.26 -21.28 1.61
CA PHE A 74 20.86 -20.79 0.38
C PHE A 74 19.91 -20.96 -0.81
N GLU A 75 19.36 -22.18 -1.00
CA GLU A 75 18.45 -22.50 -2.10
C GLU A 75 17.22 -21.60 -2.09
N LYS A 76 16.63 -21.30 -0.91
CA LYS A 76 15.51 -20.34 -0.82
C LYS A 76 15.83 -18.94 -1.35
N VAL A 77 17.02 -18.42 -0.99
CA VAL A 77 17.45 -17.08 -1.44
C VAL A 77 17.83 -17.11 -2.91
N GLU A 78 18.48 -18.19 -3.35
CA GLU A 78 18.85 -18.42 -4.74
C GLU A 78 17.62 -18.50 -5.65
N ASP A 79 16.61 -19.32 -5.31
CA ASP A 79 15.40 -19.51 -6.10
C ASP A 79 14.64 -18.19 -6.27
N ALA A 80 14.51 -17.41 -5.19
CA ALA A 80 13.87 -16.10 -5.24
C ALA A 80 14.65 -15.12 -6.12
N ALA A 81 15.98 -15.09 -6.00
CA ALA A 81 16.84 -14.23 -6.81
C ALA A 81 16.81 -14.64 -8.29
N ARG A 82 16.88 -15.94 -8.58
CA ARG A 82 16.82 -16.51 -9.93
C ARG A 82 15.52 -16.16 -10.64
N ALA A 83 14.37 -16.36 -9.98
CA ALA A 83 13.07 -16.00 -10.54
C ALA A 83 12.99 -14.51 -10.88
N LEU A 84 13.50 -13.63 -10.02
CA LEU A 84 13.50 -12.18 -10.27
C LEU A 84 14.43 -11.75 -11.41
N VAL A 85 15.55 -12.45 -11.58
CA VAL A 85 16.45 -12.24 -12.71
C VAL A 85 15.78 -12.66 -14.02
N GLU A 86 15.11 -13.82 -14.04
CA GLU A 86 14.39 -14.30 -15.23
C GLU A 86 13.21 -13.42 -15.63
N GLU A 87 12.54 -12.82 -14.65
CA GLU A 87 11.47 -11.84 -14.84
C GLU A 87 12.01 -10.45 -15.27
N GLY A 88 13.33 -10.23 -15.28
CA GLY A 88 13.96 -8.97 -15.69
C GLY A 88 13.81 -7.81 -14.70
N GLY A 89 13.43 -8.09 -13.46
CA GLY A 89 13.02 -7.09 -12.46
C GLY A 89 13.80 -7.14 -11.14
N PHE A 90 15.04 -7.62 -11.14
CA PHE A 90 15.78 -7.78 -9.90
C PHE A 90 16.09 -6.45 -9.22
N SER A 91 15.59 -6.28 -7.99
CA SER A 91 16.02 -5.28 -7.02
C SER A 91 16.04 -5.89 -5.61
N PHE A 92 16.81 -5.29 -4.69
CA PHE A 92 16.83 -5.78 -3.31
C PHE A 92 15.47 -5.66 -2.62
N ASP A 93 14.65 -4.66 -2.96
CA ASP A 93 13.32 -4.49 -2.38
C ASP A 93 12.37 -5.59 -2.82
N VAL A 94 12.37 -5.93 -4.11
CA VAL A 94 11.53 -7.03 -4.63
C VAL A 94 12.03 -8.38 -4.12
N LEU A 95 13.34 -8.58 -4.00
CA LEU A 95 13.92 -9.76 -3.38
C LEU A 95 13.51 -9.87 -1.90
N ASN A 96 13.56 -8.77 -1.14
CA ASN A 96 13.14 -8.75 0.25
C ASN A 96 11.63 -8.99 0.39
N MET A 97 10.80 -8.46 -0.51
CA MET A 97 9.37 -8.78 -0.57
C MET A 97 9.14 -10.27 -0.83
N ARG A 98 9.85 -10.86 -1.81
CA ARG A 98 9.72 -12.27 -2.18
C ARG A 98 10.23 -13.23 -1.10
N LEU A 99 11.25 -12.80 -0.34
CA LEU A 99 11.79 -13.54 0.81
C LEU A 99 11.04 -13.25 2.12
N GLY A 100 9.92 -12.53 2.08
CA GLY A 100 9.10 -12.22 3.24
C GLY A 100 9.77 -11.26 4.25
N LYS A 101 10.87 -10.60 3.89
CA LYS A 101 11.59 -9.64 4.75
C LYS A 101 10.93 -8.26 4.85
N CYS A 102 9.96 -7.94 4.00
CA CYS A 102 9.22 -6.66 4.09
C CYS A 102 7.98 -6.73 4.99
N LEU A 103 7.51 -7.93 5.32
CA LEU A 103 6.51 -8.12 6.36
C LEU A 103 7.30 -8.61 7.56
N GLY A 104 7.70 -7.71 8.47
CA GLY A 104 8.33 -8.17 9.71
C GLY A 104 7.47 -9.24 10.39
N ASP A 105 8.03 -10.00 11.34
CA ASP A 105 7.43 -11.18 11.97
C ASP A 105 6.02 -10.97 12.60
N THR A 106 5.51 -9.72 12.58
CA THR A 106 4.25 -9.30 13.17
C THR A 106 3.37 -8.53 12.18
N LEU A 107 2.07 -8.55 12.44
CA LEU A 107 1.08 -7.73 11.75
C LEU A 107 1.38 -6.23 11.91
N ASN A 108 1.96 -5.80 13.04
CA ASN A 108 2.33 -4.40 13.27
C ASN A 108 3.39 -3.91 12.27
N SER A 109 4.46 -4.69 12.07
CA SER A 109 5.49 -4.37 11.07
C SER A 109 4.93 -4.36 9.65
N ALA A 110 4.01 -5.27 9.35
CA ALA A 110 3.32 -5.30 8.06
C ALA A 110 2.50 -4.02 7.81
N PHE A 111 1.78 -3.53 8.82
CA PHE A 111 1.07 -2.26 8.74
C PHE A 111 2.01 -1.09 8.47
N LYS A 112 3.13 -0.98 9.20
CA LYS A 112 4.11 0.10 9.02
C LYS A 112 4.69 0.11 7.61
N ALA A 113 5.21 -1.03 7.16
CA ALA A 113 5.75 -1.16 5.80
C ALA A 113 4.71 -0.81 4.73
N LYS A 114 3.44 -1.19 4.94
CA LYS A 114 2.36 -0.84 4.01
C LYS A 114 2.03 0.65 4.02
N ILE A 115 2.02 1.29 5.19
CA ILE A 115 1.79 2.73 5.32
C ILE A 115 2.90 3.50 4.61
N ASP A 116 4.17 3.14 4.85
CA ASP A 116 5.32 3.79 4.23
C ASP A 116 5.25 3.68 2.71
N SER A 117 5.01 2.48 2.19
CA SER A 117 4.83 2.24 0.74
C SER A 117 3.66 3.04 0.13
N LEU A 118 2.55 3.21 0.86
CA LEU A 118 1.43 4.03 0.42
C LEU A 118 1.76 5.53 0.42
N VAL A 119 2.60 6.00 1.35
CA VAL A 119 3.08 7.39 1.37
C VAL A 119 4.02 7.64 0.19
N GLU A 120 5.00 6.75 -0.01
CA GLU A 120 5.98 6.84 -1.10
C GLU A 120 5.32 6.83 -2.49
N SER A 121 4.25 6.04 -2.66
CA SER A 121 3.47 5.99 -3.91
C SER A 121 2.46 7.14 -4.06
N GLY A 122 2.36 8.06 -3.11
CA GLY A 122 1.40 9.18 -3.13
C GLY A 122 -0.05 8.76 -2.85
N ALA A 123 -0.30 7.52 -2.44
CA ALA A 123 -1.62 7.00 -2.10
C ALA A 123 -2.07 7.42 -0.67
N ILE A 124 -2.02 8.72 -0.39
CA ILE A 124 -2.17 9.29 0.97
C ILE A 124 -3.52 8.96 1.61
N GLY A 125 -4.63 9.00 0.87
CA GLY A 125 -5.94 8.62 1.42
C GLY A 125 -5.98 7.16 1.93
N ASN A 126 -5.27 6.27 1.24
CA ASN A 126 -5.12 4.89 1.70
C ASN A 126 -4.16 4.81 2.89
N SER A 127 -3.05 5.54 2.89
CA SER A 127 -2.10 5.53 4.02
C SER A 127 -2.75 5.98 5.32
N ILE A 128 -3.63 7.00 5.27
CA ILE A 128 -4.42 7.46 6.41
C ILE A 128 -5.34 6.33 6.91
N THR A 129 -6.04 5.65 6.01
CA THR A 129 -6.94 4.53 6.36
C THR A 129 -6.18 3.40 7.05
N TYR A 130 -5.01 3.02 6.52
CA TYR A 130 -4.14 2.01 7.14
C TYR A 130 -3.58 2.49 8.48
N SER A 131 -3.20 3.76 8.60
CA SER A 131 -2.69 4.35 9.84
C SER A 131 -3.74 4.36 10.95
N CYS A 132 -4.99 4.73 10.63
CA CYS A 132 -6.10 4.68 11.58
C CYS A 132 -6.41 3.24 12.01
N SER A 133 -6.43 2.30 11.06
CA SER A 133 -6.58 0.87 11.36
C SER A 133 -5.46 0.34 12.24
N TYR A 134 -4.22 0.72 11.97
CA TYR A 134 -3.03 0.32 12.72
C TYR A 134 -3.07 0.83 14.16
N LYS A 135 -3.33 2.14 14.35
CA LYS A 135 -3.44 2.76 15.69
C LYS A 135 -4.51 2.06 16.55
N HIS A 136 -5.66 1.77 15.96
CA HIS A 136 -6.73 1.06 16.68
C HIS A 136 -6.33 -0.39 17.02
N LEU A 137 -5.74 -1.10 16.06
CA LEU A 137 -5.24 -2.47 16.28
C LEU A 137 -4.20 -2.51 17.40
N GLU A 138 -3.24 -1.58 17.38
CA GLU A 138 -2.17 -1.46 18.38
C GLU A 138 -2.74 -1.16 19.77
N LYS A 139 -3.74 -0.27 19.87
CA LYS A 139 -4.46 -0.01 21.12
C LYS A 139 -5.14 -1.27 21.66
N TYR A 140 -5.73 -2.08 20.77
CA TYR A 140 -6.49 -3.27 21.17
C TYR A 140 -5.61 -4.47 21.57
N ALA A 141 -4.54 -4.75 20.81
CA ALA A 141 -3.78 -5.99 20.93
C ALA A 141 -2.26 -5.79 21.09
N GLY A 142 -1.80 -4.55 21.21
CA GLY A 142 -0.40 -4.22 21.47
C GLY A 142 0.48 -4.12 20.23
N THR A 143 1.80 -4.07 20.48
CA THR A 143 2.80 -3.65 19.49
C THR A 143 3.49 -4.82 18.75
N LYS A 144 3.20 -6.06 19.14
CA LYS A 144 3.83 -7.29 18.59
C LYS A 144 2.83 -8.42 18.39
N ILE A 145 1.99 -8.26 17.37
CA ILE A 145 0.91 -9.21 17.06
C ILE A 145 1.41 -10.20 16.00
N ALA A 146 1.56 -11.48 16.36
CA ALA A 146 1.87 -12.52 15.38
C ALA A 146 0.68 -12.75 14.42
N PHE A 147 0.94 -13.11 13.16
CA PHE A 147 -0.14 -13.43 12.22
C PHE A 147 -1.01 -14.61 12.71
N ASP A 148 -0.37 -15.61 13.31
CA ASP A 148 -1.05 -16.83 13.79
C ASP A 148 -1.99 -16.59 14.97
N SER A 149 -1.86 -15.46 15.69
CA SER A 149 -2.79 -15.12 16.77
C SER A 149 -4.12 -14.56 16.27
N ILE A 150 -4.20 -14.15 15.00
CA ILE A 150 -5.40 -13.59 14.39
C ILE A 150 -6.25 -14.72 13.80
N THR A 151 -7.07 -15.31 14.66
CA THR A 151 -8.03 -16.35 14.29
C THR A 151 -9.41 -15.76 13.96
N VAL A 152 -10.34 -16.61 13.49
CA VAL A 152 -11.74 -16.23 13.29
C VAL A 152 -12.36 -15.68 14.58
N ASP A 153 -12.10 -16.33 15.72
CA ASP A 153 -12.63 -15.90 17.01
C ASP A 153 -11.99 -14.61 17.51
N TRP A 154 -10.70 -14.41 17.22
CA TRP A 154 -10.03 -13.14 17.51
C TRP A 154 -10.69 -12.00 16.72
N LEU A 155 -10.95 -12.19 15.42
CA LEU A 155 -11.60 -11.18 14.58
C LEU A 155 -13.01 -10.85 15.06
N LYS A 156 -13.79 -11.85 15.50
CA LYS A 156 -15.12 -11.62 16.11
C LYS A 156 -15.04 -10.80 17.39
N LYS A 157 -14.06 -11.09 18.26
CA LYS A 157 -13.84 -10.32 19.51
C LYS A 157 -13.39 -8.89 19.20
N TYR A 158 -12.54 -8.71 18.19
CA TYR A 158 -12.07 -7.41 17.76
C TYR A 158 -13.21 -6.56 17.17
N GLU A 159 -14.06 -7.16 16.33
CA GLU A 159 -15.28 -6.53 15.83
C GLU A 159 -16.21 -6.10 16.97
N LYS A 160 -16.47 -7.01 17.93
CA LYS A 160 -17.31 -6.72 19.09
C LYS A 160 -16.76 -5.54 19.89
N ALA A 161 -15.45 -5.50 20.16
CA ALA A 161 -14.83 -4.39 20.86
C ALA A 161 -14.97 -3.06 20.09
N MET A 162 -14.84 -3.06 18.76
CA MET A 162 -15.10 -1.86 17.96
C MET A 162 -16.57 -1.41 18.03
N LEU A 163 -17.53 -2.34 18.09
CA LEU A 163 -18.94 -2.00 18.28
C LEU A 163 -19.21 -1.41 19.67
N GLU A 164 -18.55 -1.92 20.71
CA GLU A 164 -18.61 -1.37 22.07
C GLU A 164 -17.98 0.04 22.17
N GLU A 165 -17.07 0.39 21.25
CA GLU A 165 -16.55 1.76 21.06
C GLU A 165 -17.40 2.62 20.09
N ASP A 166 -18.65 2.22 19.82
CA ASP A 166 -19.61 2.88 18.93
C ASP A 166 -19.07 3.11 17.49
N LYS A 167 -18.15 2.25 17.02
CA LYS A 167 -17.68 2.33 15.62
C LYS A 167 -18.78 1.87 14.68
N SER A 168 -19.00 2.66 13.62
CA SER A 168 -19.89 2.26 12.54
C SER A 168 -19.40 0.98 11.85
N TYR A 169 -20.32 0.18 11.33
CA TYR A 169 -19.96 -0.97 10.48
C TYR A 169 -19.05 -0.56 9.32
N THR A 170 -19.24 0.62 8.72
CA THR A 170 -18.34 1.12 7.66
C THR A 170 -16.90 1.23 8.13
N THR A 171 -16.68 1.79 9.33
CA THR A 171 -15.34 1.90 9.94
C THR A 171 -14.74 0.53 10.22
N ILE A 172 -15.52 -0.35 10.83
CA ILE A 172 -15.13 -1.74 11.11
C ILE A 172 -14.72 -2.46 9.82
N SER A 173 -15.56 -2.39 8.77
CA SER A 173 -15.26 -2.98 7.47
C SER A 173 -13.98 -2.42 6.85
N MET A 174 -13.71 -1.12 7.00
CA MET A 174 -12.47 -0.52 6.48
C MET A 174 -11.25 -1.07 7.21
N TYR A 175 -11.25 -1.07 8.54
CA TYR A 175 -10.11 -1.53 9.33
C TYR A 175 -9.83 -3.02 9.09
N ILE A 176 -10.88 -3.84 9.10
CA ILE A 176 -10.72 -5.28 8.89
C ILE A 176 -10.30 -5.59 7.44
N ARG A 177 -10.74 -4.80 6.44
CA ARG A 177 -10.23 -4.96 5.07
C ARG A 177 -8.74 -4.64 4.95
N SER A 178 -8.23 -3.67 5.70
CA SER A 178 -6.79 -3.41 5.77
C SER A 178 -6.03 -4.61 6.34
N ILE A 179 -6.54 -5.22 7.43
CA ILE A 179 -5.97 -6.46 7.98
C ILE A 179 -6.02 -7.59 6.93
N ARG A 180 -7.16 -7.80 6.27
CA ARG A 180 -7.31 -8.82 5.23
C ARG A 180 -6.32 -8.63 4.07
N ALA A 181 -6.08 -7.40 3.65
CA ALA A 181 -5.11 -7.10 2.60
C ALA A 181 -3.70 -7.55 3.02
N LEU A 182 -3.27 -7.24 4.25
CA LEU A 182 -1.98 -7.70 4.78
C LEU A 182 -1.92 -9.23 4.91
N PHE A 183 -3.02 -9.89 5.25
CA PHE A 183 -3.10 -11.36 5.25
C PHE A 183 -2.97 -11.96 3.85
N ASN A 184 -3.56 -11.32 2.83
CA ASN A 184 -3.38 -11.75 1.43
C ASN A 184 -1.92 -11.58 0.98
N GLU A 185 -1.28 -10.47 1.34
CA GLU A 185 0.13 -10.23 1.05
C GLU A 185 1.02 -11.25 1.76
N ALA A 186 0.80 -11.50 3.06
CA ALA A 186 1.52 -12.51 3.82
C ALA A 186 1.33 -13.93 3.27
N LYS A 187 0.12 -14.27 2.84
CA LYS A 187 -0.18 -15.56 2.19
C LYS A 187 0.55 -15.69 0.85
N SER A 188 0.54 -14.63 0.04
CA SER A 188 1.22 -14.61 -1.26
C SER A 188 2.75 -14.71 -1.10
N ALA A 189 3.28 -14.13 -0.03
CA ALA A 189 4.69 -14.21 0.35
C ALA A 189 5.06 -15.52 1.07
N GLY A 190 4.12 -16.46 1.29
CA GLY A 190 4.38 -17.73 1.96
C GLY A 190 4.64 -17.64 3.47
N ILE A 191 4.39 -16.49 4.10
CA ILE A 191 4.55 -16.27 5.54
C ILE A 191 3.47 -17.02 6.32
N ILE A 192 2.25 -17.06 5.78
CA ILE A 192 1.15 -17.86 6.33
C ILE A 192 0.65 -18.87 5.29
N LYS A 193 0.17 -20.00 5.77
CA LYS A 193 -0.47 -21.06 4.97
C LYS A 193 -1.96 -20.80 4.79
N GLU A 194 -2.57 -21.46 3.81
CA GLU A 194 -4.04 -21.43 3.59
C GLU A 194 -4.84 -21.76 4.86
N ALA A 195 -4.35 -22.73 5.64
CA ALA A 195 -4.98 -23.16 6.88
C ALA A 195 -4.99 -22.06 7.96
N GLN A 196 -4.02 -21.14 7.93
CA GLN A 196 -3.92 -20.02 8.87
C GLN A 196 -4.73 -18.79 8.41
N TYR A 197 -5.18 -18.75 7.15
CA TYR A 197 -5.89 -17.59 6.61
C TYR A 197 -7.32 -17.50 7.17
N PRO A 198 -7.71 -16.44 7.91
CA PRO A 198 -8.95 -16.43 8.69
C PRO A 198 -10.16 -15.80 7.98
N PHE A 199 -10.01 -15.32 6.74
CA PHE A 199 -11.07 -14.59 6.03
C PHE A 199 -11.77 -15.44 4.97
N GLY A 200 -13.04 -15.13 4.69
CA GLY A 200 -13.80 -15.69 3.58
C GLY A 200 -15.03 -16.50 4.01
N LYS A 201 -15.72 -17.07 3.02
CA LYS A 201 -16.94 -17.85 3.24
C LYS A 201 -16.66 -19.03 4.17
N GLY A 202 -17.47 -19.16 5.22
CA GLY A 202 -17.28 -20.20 6.25
C GLY A 202 -16.12 -19.94 7.22
N LYS A 203 -15.47 -18.77 7.13
CA LYS A 203 -14.50 -18.26 8.10
C LYS A 203 -15.01 -16.93 8.66
N TYR A 204 -14.14 -15.95 8.90
CA TYR A 204 -14.59 -14.61 9.25
C TYR A 204 -15.04 -13.85 7.99
N GLU A 205 -16.30 -13.42 8.00
CA GLU A 205 -16.91 -12.61 6.94
C GLU A 205 -16.99 -11.16 7.42
N ILE A 206 -16.39 -10.25 6.64
CA ILE A 206 -16.32 -8.83 7.01
C ILE A 206 -17.72 -8.23 6.95
N PRO A 207 -18.21 -7.57 8.02
CA PRO A 207 -19.53 -6.95 8.01
C PRO A 207 -19.63 -5.90 6.89
N ILE A 208 -20.85 -5.64 6.43
CA ILE A 208 -21.12 -4.65 5.38
C ILE A 208 -22.08 -3.61 5.96
N GLY A 209 -21.64 -2.35 6.00
CA GLY A 209 -22.53 -1.25 6.35
C GLY A 209 -23.63 -1.05 5.30
N LYS A 210 -24.86 -0.80 5.75
CA LYS A 210 -25.96 -0.44 4.86
C LYS A 210 -25.75 0.98 4.35
N GLY A 211 -25.73 1.16 3.03
CA GLY A 211 -25.68 2.48 2.40
C GLY A 211 -26.94 3.30 2.73
N ARG A 212 -26.79 4.64 2.75
CA ARG A 212 -27.92 5.57 2.89
C ARG A 212 -28.25 6.17 1.52
N LYS A 213 -29.52 6.30 1.18
CA LYS A 213 -29.95 7.02 -0.03
C LYS A 213 -29.77 8.51 0.21
N MET A 214 -28.81 9.13 -0.48
CA MET A 214 -28.45 10.54 -0.32
C MET A 214 -28.74 11.39 -1.58
N ALA A 215 -29.43 10.80 -2.57
CA ALA A 215 -29.76 11.51 -3.81
C ALA A 215 -30.77 12.63 -3.52
N LEU A 216 -30.45 13.84 -3.97
CA LEU A 216 -31.33 15.00 -3.90
C LEU A 216 -32.38 14.93 -5.01
N SER A 217 -33.60 15.42 -4.73
CA SER A 217 -34.62 15.63 -5.77
C SER A 217 -34.29 16.85 -6.63
N LEU A 218 -34.88 16.95 -7.82
CA LEU A 218 -34.74 18.14 -8.67
C LEU A 218 -35.22 19.42 -7.97
N GLN A 219 -36.25 19.31 -7.12
CA GLN A 219 -36.73 20.43 -6.32
C GLN A 219 -35.69 20.88 -5.28
N GLN A 220 -35.01 19.93 -4.62
CA GLN A 220 -33.94 20.24 -3.67
C GLN A 220 -32.72 20.82 -4.37
N ILE A 221 -32.34 20.28 -5.54
CA ILE A 221 -31.27 20.85 -6.37
C ILE A 221 -31.62 22.28 -6.76
N LYS A 222 -32.84 22.53 -7.24
CA LYS A 222 -33.31 23.87 -7.57
C LYS A 222 -33.21 24.82 -6.38
N GLN A 223 -33.64 24.39 -5.20
CA GLN A 223 -33.54 25.18 -3.97
C GLN A 223 -32.09 25.57 -3.66
N ILE A 224 -31.13 24.65 -3.83
CA ILE A 224 -29.70 24.92 -3.59
C ILE A 224 -29.17 25.93 -4.61
N ILE A 225 -29.38 25.70 -5.91
CA ILE A 225 -28.79 26.55 -6.96
C ILE A 225 -29.39 27.96 -7.01
N THR A 226 -30.61 28.15 -6.49
CA THR A 226 -31.24 29.48 -6.39
C THR A 226 -31.05 30.15 -5.03
N TYR A 227 -30.45 29.46 -4.06
CA TYR A 227 -30.28 29.99 -2.71
C TYR A 227 -29.24 31.12 -2.71
N THR A 228 -29.56 32.22 -2.03
CA THR A 228 -28.61 33.29 -1.71
C THR A 228 -29.00 33.88 -0.35
N ASP A 229 -27.98 34.21 0.44
CA ASP A 229 -28.07 34.99 1.68
C ASP A 229 -27.42 36.38 1.50
N GLY A 230 -27.05 36.73 0.25
CA GLY A 230 -26.33 37.95 -0.09
C GLY A 230 -24.82 37.91 0.19
N VAL A 231 -24.27 36.77 0.65
CA VAL A 231 -22.85 36.62 0.94
C VAL A 231 -22.12 36.00 -0.26
N GLU A 232 -21.06 36.65 -0.73
CA GLU A 232 -20.28 36.19 -1.88
C GLU A 232 -19.73 34.76 -1.70
N ALA A 233 -19.27 34.42 -0.51
CA ALA A 233 -18.79 33.07 -0.20
C ALA A 233 -19.87 31.99 -0.40
N THR A 234 -21.12 32.27 -0.01
CA THR A 234 -22.23 31.34 -0.21
C THR A 234 -22.48 31.12 -1.69
N GLU A 235 -22.49 32.18 -2.49
CA GLU A 235 -22.65 32.09 -3.94
C GLU A 235 -21.48 31.36 -4.60
N HIS A 236 -20.26 31.64 -4.17
CA HIS A 236 -19.04 31.00 -4.67
C HIS A 236 -19.09 29.48 -4.50
N TYR A 237 -19.36 28.99 -3.28
CA TYR A 237 -19.41 27.54 -3.04
C TYR A 237 -20.64 26.87 -3.65
N ARG A 238 -21.78 27.57 -3.74
CA ARG A 238 -22.97 27.09 -4.47
C ARG A 238 -22.67 26.90 -5.95
N ASP A 239 -22.03 27.88 -6.57
CA ASP A 239 -21.69 27.87 -7.99
C ASP A 239 -20.67 26.76 -8.30
N LEU A 240 -19.63 26.58 -7.46
CA LEU A 240 -18.70 25.46 -7.59
C LEU A 240 -19.36 24.09 -7.41
N TRP A 241 -20.29 23.97 -6.47
CA TRP A 241 -21.09 22.75 -6.33
C TRP A 241 -21.95 22.48 -7.57
N PHE A 242 -22.54 23.54 -8.15
CA PHE A 242 -23.34 23.41 -9.36
C PHE A 242 -22.50 23.05 -10.58
N PHE A 243 -21.30 23.62 -10.71
CA PHE A 243 -20.32 23.19 -11.72
C PHE A 243 -19.98 21.70 -11.58
N SER A 244 -19.73 21.24 -10.35
CA SER A 244 -19.50 19.82 -10.07
C SER A 244 -20.66 18.95 -10.54
N TYR A 245 -21.90 19.36 -10.26
CA TYR A 245 -23.11 18.68 -10.71
C TYR A 245 -23.23 18.62 -12.24
N LEU A 246 -23.05 19.75 -12.93
CA LEU A 246 -23.17 19.85 -14.39
C LEU A 246 -22.05 19.12 -15.15
N CYS A 247 -20.84 19.12 -14.60
CA CYS A 247 -19.68 18.46 -15.17
C CYS A 247 -19.66 16.95 -14.83
N ASN A 248 -20.77 16.25 -15.14
CA ASN A 248 -20.95 14.81 -14.90
C ASN A 248 -20.69 14.35 -13.46
N GLY A 249 -20.93 15.20 -12.46
CA GLY A 249 -20.66 14.89 -11.06
C GLY A 249 -19.15 14.77 -10.76
N ILE A 250 -18.31 15.55 -11.43
CA ILE A 250 -16.87 15.65 -11.15
C ILE A 250 -16.66 15.88 -9.65
N ASN A 251 -15.76 15.14 -9.04
CA ASN A 251 -15.48 15.30 -7.62
C ASN A 251 -14.63 16.56 -7.39
N ILE A 252 -14.68 17.13 -6.17
CA ILE A 252 -13.98 18.38 -5.86
C ILE A 252 -12.47 18.30 -6.15
N ASN A 253 -11.78 17.22 -5.76
CA ASN A 253 -10.35 17.08 -6.04
C ASN A 253 -10.02 17.15 -7.54
N ASP A 254 -10.82 16.50 -8.39
CA ASP A 254 -10.62 16.53 -9.83
C ASP A 254 -10.97 17.92 -10.40
N MET A 255 -12.06 18.53 -9.91
CA MET A 255 -12.48 19.88 -10.32
C MET A 255 -11.42 20.94 -10.02
N LEU A 256 -10.81 20.89 -8.83
CA LEU A 256 -9.74 21.81 -8.44
C LEU A 256 -8.47 21.62 -9.27
N LYS A 257 -8.29 20.45 -9.89
CA LYS A 257 -7.14 20.11 -10.74
C LYS A 257 -7.40 20.32 -12.22
N LEU A 258 -8.62 20.72 -12.62
CA LEU A 258 -8.91 21.06 -14.01
C LEU A 258 -8.03 22.23 -14.43
N LYS A 259 -7.41 22.09 -15.59
CA LYS A 259 -6.65 23.13 -16.27
C LYS A 259 -7.40 23.63 -17.49
N TYR A 260 -7.05 24.81 -17.99
CA TYR A 260 -7.65 25.31 -19.22
C TYR A 260 -7.34 24.41 -20.43
N SER A 261 -6.22 23.67 -20.43
CA SER A 261 -5.90 22.65 -21.43
C SER A 261 -6.86 21.45 -21.41
N ASN A 262 -7.68 21.29 -20.37
CA ASN A 262 -8.72 20.27 -20.33
C ASN A 262 -9.99 20.69 -21.09
N ILE A 263 -10.09 21.95 -21.51
CA ILE A 263 -11.23 22.48 -22.25
C ILE A 263 -10.90 22.45 -23.75
N ASP A 264 -11.67 21.69 -24.52
CA ASP A 264 -11.59 21.64 -25.98
C ASP A 264 -12.95 22.01 -26.58
N GLY A 265 -13.02 23.19 -27.20
CA GLY A 265 -14.27 23.75 -27.70
C GLY A 265 -15.36 23.87 -26.62
N ASP A 266 -16.41 23.07 -26.75
CA ASP A 266 -17.56 23.01 -25.84
C ASP A 266 -17.51 21.79 -24.90
N GLU A 267 -16.35 21.17 -24.71
CA GLU A 267 -16.19 19.98 -23.87
C GLU A 267 -15.04 20.13 -22.86
N ILE A 268 -15.17 19.44 -21.73
CA ILE A 268 -14.11 19.26 -20.75
C ILE A 268 -13.71 17.78 -20.74
N HIS A 269 -12.42 17.51 -20.92
CA HIS A 269 -11.82 16.19 -20.92
C HIS A 269 -10.88 16.00 -19.72
N PHE A 270 -11.14 14.97 -18.91
CA PHE A 270 -10.28 14.67 -17.77
C PHE A 270 -10.32 13.20 -17.36
N TYR A 271 -9.28 12.77 -16.65
CA TYR A 271 -9.25 11.46 -16.02
C TYR A 271 -9.49 11.57 -14.51
N ARG A 272 -10.33 10.69 -13.98
CA ARG A 272 -10.65 10.65 -12.55
C ARG A 272 -9.44 10.22 -11.71
N SER A 273 -8.92 11.10 -10.87
CA SER A 273 -7.72 10.83 -10.04
C SER A 273 -7.86 9.56 -9.19
N LYS A 274 -9.05 9.37 -8.58
CA LYS A 274 -9.31 8.25 -7.65
C LYS A 274 -9.07 6.87 -8.25
N THR A 275 -9.37 6.70 -9.53
CA THR A 275 -9.32 5.39 -10.22
C THR A 275 -8.24 5.34 -11.29
N LEU A 276 -7.53 6.45 -11.50
CA LEU A 276 -6.51 6.58 -12.53
C LEU A 276 -5.46 5.49 -12.44
N HIS A 277 -5.01 5.12 -11.23
CA HIS A 277 -3.94 4.12 -11.05
C HIS A 277 -4.45 2.69 -10.81
N THR A 278 -5.75 2.49 -10.61
CA THR A 278 -6.33 1.17 -10.28
C THR A 278 -7.04 0.51 -11.46
N SER A 279 -7.59 1.29 -12.39
CA SER A 279 -8.22 0.75 -13.60
C SER A 279 -7.18 0.34 -14.65
N LYS A 280 -7.34 -0.84 -15.25
CA LYS A 280 -6.50 -1.28 -16.39
C LYS A 280 -6.73 -0.40 -17.62
N GLU A 281 -8.01 -0.14 -17.91
CA GLU A 281 -8.44 0.82 -18.93
C GLU A 281 -8.53 2.21 -18.31
N LYS A 282 -7.87 3.19 -18.94
CA LYS A 282 -8.01 4.59 -18.55
C LYS A 282 -9.19 5.16 -19.32
N LYS A 283 -10.29 5.40 -18.63
CA LYS A 283 -11.47 6.03 -19.22
C LYS A 283 -11.38 7.53 -19.03
N GLU A 284 -11.31 8.24 -20.14
CA GLU A 284 -11.49 9.69 -20.17
C GLU A 284 -12.95 10.02 -19.92
N ILE A 285 -13.19 11.05 -19.11
CA ILE A 285 -14.51 11.60 -18.88
C ILE A 285 -14.63 12.85 -19.74
N GLU A 286 -15.68 12.89 -20.54
CA GLU A 286 -16.04 14.00 -21.41
C GLU A 286 -17.33 14.60 -20.86
N ALA A 287 -17.32 15.90 -20.58
CA ALA A 287 -18.48 16.64 -20.10
C ALA A 287 -18.74 17.87 -20.97
N LEU A 288 -19.99 18.05 -21.40
CA LEU A 288 -20.40 19.24 -22.13
C LEU A 288 -20.22 20.49 -21.25
N LEU A 289 -19.48 21.47 -21.76
CA LEU A 289 -19.29 22.78 -21.14
C LEU A 289 -20.53 23.65 -21.40
N THR A 290 -21.51 23.57 -20.49
CA THR A 290 -22.76 24.32 -20.62
C THR A 290 -22.57 25.84 -20.44
N LEU A 291 -23.58 26.62 -20.82
CA LEU A 291 -23.55 28.08 -20.65
C LEU A 291 -23.37 28.48 -19.17
N GLU A 292 -24.05 27.78 -18.26
CA GLU A 292 -23.96 28.00 -16.82
C GLU A 292 -22.54 27.71 -16.31
N MET A 293 -21.91 26.63 -16.80
CA MET A 293 -20.51 26.33 -16.46
C MET A 293 -19.57 27.43 -16.96
N LYS A 294 -19.77 27.95 -18.18
CA LYS A 294 -18.99 29.08 -18.71
C LYS A 294 -19.14 30.33 -17.84
N GLN A 295 -20.36 30.65 -17.40
CA GLN A 295 -20.62 31.77 -16.50
C GLN A 295 -19.92 31.60 -15.15
N ILE A 296 -19.91 30.39 -14.60
CA ILE A 296 -19.21 30.06 -13.35
C ILE A 296 -17.69 30.22 -13.52
N ILE A 297 -17.12 29.72 -14.61
CA ILE A 297 -15.68 29.89 -14.92
C ILE A 297 -15.34 31.37 -15.10
N GLU A 298 -16.17 32.15 -15.79
CA GLU A 298 -15.91 33.58 -15.97
C GLU A 298 -15.96 34.35 -14.65
N ARG A 299 -16.88 33.96 -13.74
CA ARG A 299 -17.04 34.61 -12.44
C ARG A 299 -15.96 34.24 -11.43
N TRP A 300 -15.57 32.96 -11.38
CA TRP A 300 -14.76 32.39 -10.29
C TRP A 300 -13.43 31.78 -10.74
N GLY A 301 -13.20 31.69 -12.03
CA GLY A 301 -12.00 31.09 -12.60
C GLY A 301 -10.77 31.99 -12.54
N ASN A 302 -9.62 31.42 -12.85
CA ASN A 302 -8.37 32.18 -12.98
C ASN A 302 -8.47 33.19 -14.15
N PRO A 303 -8.09 34.46 -13.95
CA PRO A 303 -8.03 35.44 -15.04
C PRO A 303 -7.04 35.05 -16.14
N ASP A 304 -5.92 34.42 -15.77
CA ASP A 304 -4.96 33.84 -16.72
C ASP A 304 -5.50 32.52 -17.25
N LYS A 305 -5.94 32.52 -18.51
CA LYS A 305 -6.50 31.37 -19.22
C LYS A 305 -5.45 30.56 -20.00
N SER A 306 -4.17 30.70 -19.64
CA SER A 306 -3.09 29.89 -20.23
C SER A 306 -3.39 28.40 -20.08
N PRO A 307 -3.10 27.54 -21.09
CA PRO A 307 -3.49 26.14 -21.08
C PRO A 307 -3.07 25.37 -19.82
N ASP A 308 -1.86 25.63 -19.32
CA ASP A 308 -1.33 24.92 -18.15
C ASP A 308 -1.85 25.44 -16.80
N ASN A 309 -2.59 26.55 -16.78
CA ASN A 309 -3.14 27.13 -15.55
C ASN A 309 -4.44 26.42 -15.14
N TYR A 310 -4.69 26.36 -13.83
CA TYR A 310 -5.92 25.78 -13.30
C TYR A 310 -7.14 26.63 -13.68
N VAL A 311 -8.27 26.00 -13.93
CA VAL A 311 -9.55 26.69 -14.18
C VAL A 311 -9.94 27.51 -12.95
N PHE A 312 -9.86 26.92 -11.75
CA PHE A 312 -10.20 27.59 -10.49
C PHE A 312 -8.96 27.90 -9.64
N PRO A 313 -8.90 29.06 -8.95
CA PRO A 313 -7.70 29.60 -8.30
C PRO A 313 -7.44 28.99 -6.89
N PHE A 314 -7.49 27.66 -6.76
CA PHE A 314 -7.25 26.98 -5.48
C PHE A 314 -5.88 26.31 -5.39
N LEU A 315 -5.30 25.98 -6.54
CA LEU A 315 -4.01 25.30 -6.62
C LEU A 315 -2.99 26.21 -7.31
N THR A 316 -1.75 26.09 -6.85
CA THR A 316 -0.57 26.78 -7.33
C THR A 316 0.33 25.85 -8.15
N GLY A 317 0.14 24.53 -8.02
CA GLY A 317 0.95 23.51 -8.68
C GLY A 317 2.15 23.02 -7.86
N TYR A 318 2.36 23.60 -6.67
CA TYR A 318 3.44 23.23 -5.74
C TYR A 318 2.91 22.52 -4.48
N GLU A 319 1.64 22.11 -4.47
CA GLU A 319 1.04 21.43 -3.33
C GLU A 319 1.70 20.07 -3.08
N THR A 320 2.02 19.80 -1.82
CA THR A 320 2.45 18.47 -1.39
C THR A 320 1.23 17.57 -1.14
N PRO A 321 1.31 16.27 -1.45
CA PRO A 321 0.26 15.32 -1.07
C PRO A 321 0.08 15.15 0.45
N ILE A 322 1.08 15.59 1.24
CA ILE A 322 1.19 15.46 2.70
C ILE A 322 0.84 16.79 3.36
#